data_AF-A0A3D2UXT0-F1
#
_entry.id   AF-A0A3D2UXT0-F1
#
_cell.length_a   1.000
_cell.length_b   1.000
_cell.length_c   1.000
_cell.angle_alpha   90.00
_cell.angle_beta   90.00
_cell.angle_gamma   90.00
#
_symmetry.space_group_name_H-M   'P 1'
#
loop_
_entity.id
_entity.type
_entity.pdbx_description
1 polymer ?
#
loop_
_entity_poly.entity_id
_entity_poly.type
_entity_poly.pdbx_seq_one_letter_code
_entity_poly.pdbx_strand_id
1 'polypeptide(L)'
;MPRVNTFKVKVQTGQQGMSEPVHFNFNNHKLPFDNVEGSAESGKVFEGSFDVNSFAHSLTLVGPESGKWEIEKITIELDCENEKPYTVQFGAVTLDDKTEVNIWQDPPILAFDV
;
A
#
# COMPACT_ATOMS: atom_id res chain seq x y z
N MET A 1 -11.90 11.38 -8.38
CA MET A 1 -10.74 11.11 -7.53
C MET A 1 -10.85 11.97 -6.28
N PRO A 2 -11.33 11.40 -5.18
CA PRO A 2 -11.44 12.12 -3.92
C PRO A 2 -10.05 12.44 -3.35
N ARG A 3 -9.97 13.41 -2.43
CA ARG A 3 -8.76 13.66 -1.67
C ARG A 3 -8.54 12.50 -0.69
N VAL A 4 -7.32 11.98 -0.62
CA VAL A 4 -6.93 10.95 0.36
C VAL A 4 -6.53 11.66 1.65
N ASN A 5 -7.25 11.40 2.73
CA ASN A 5 -6.92 11.94 4.05
C ASN A 5 -5.78 11.13 4.65
N THR A 6 -5.99 9.82 4.78
CA THR A 6 -5.04 8.86 5.32
C THR A 6 -5.21 7.51 4.65
N PHE A 7 -4.19 6.66 4.74
CA PHE A 7 -4.30 5.26 4.35
C PHE A 7 -3.48 4.37 5.28
N LYS A 8 -3.93 3.12 5.42
CA LYS A 8 -3.21 2.07 6.12
C LYS A 8 -2.94 0.92 5.16
N VAL A 9 -1.71 0.44 5.15
CA VAL A 9 -1.29 -0.77 4.42
C VAL A 9 -1.08 -1.91 5.41
N LYS A 10 -1.48 -3.11 4.99
CA LYS A 10 -1.08 -4.38 5.59
C LYS A 10 -0.53 -5.28 4.49
N VAL A 11 0.72 -5.70 4.64
CA VAL A 11 1.40 -6.59 3.70
C VAL A 11 1.70 -7.92 4.37
N GLN A 12 1.29 -9.02 3.74
CA GLN A 12 1.65 -10.38 4.12
C GLN A 12 2.81 -10.83 3.23
N THR A 13 3.98 -11.01 3.83
CA THR A 13 5.20 -11.38 3.12
C THR A 13 5.28 -12.90 2.95
N GLY A 14 5.66 -13.34 1.75
CA GLY A 14 5.90 -14.74 1.41
C GLY A 14 7.25 -15.27 1.90
N GLN A 15 7.83 -16.21 1.15
CA GLN A 15 9.08 -16.88 1.57
C GLN A 15 10.29 -15.98 1.47
N GLN A 16 10.30 -15.04 0.52
CA GLN A 16 11.36 -14.05 0.41
C GLN A 16 10.89 -12.68 0.92
N GLY A 17 11.41 -12.25 2.07
CA GLY A 17 11.18 -10.91 2.60
C GLY A 17 12.31 -9.93 2.32
N MET A 18 12.18 -8.73 2.86
CA MET A 18 13.21 -7.70 2.87
C MET A 18 13.48 -7.19 4.28
N SER A 19 14.63 -6.53 4.48
CA SER A 19 15.07 -6.02 5.79
C SER A 19 15.15 -4.50 5.87
N GLU A 20 14.92 -3.81 4.75
CA GLU A 20 14.90 -2.35 4.68
C GLU A 20 13.52 -1.79 5.05
N PRO A 21 13.43 -0.48 5.38
CA PRO A 21 12.15 0.17 5.58
C PRO A 21 11.26 0.03 4.35
N VAL A 22 9.98 -0.28 4.58
CA VAL A 22 8.98 -0.31 3.51
C VAL A 22 8.71 1.13 3.06
N HIS A 23 8.70 1.35 1.75
CA HIS A 23 8.41 2.64 1.16
C HIS A 23 7.18 2.59 0.26
N PHE A 24 6.51 3.73 0.15
CA PHE A 24 5.52 3.99 -0.88
C PHE A 24 5.96 5.20 -1.71
N ASN A 25 5.41 5.32 -2.92
CA ASN A 25 5.50 6.52 -3.71
C ASN A 25 4.14 7.21 -3.72
N PHE A 26 4.07 8.48 -3.37
CA PHE A 26 2.87 9.29 -3.55
C PHE A 26 3.20 10.49 -4.45
N ASN A 27 2.54 10.59 -5.61
CA ASN A 27 2.77 11.64 -6.60
C ASN A 27 4.26 11.87 -6.93
N ASN A 28 5.03 10.80 -7.12
CA ASN A 28 6.46 10.79 -7.40
C ASN A 28 7.37 11.13 -6.20
N HIS A 29 6.87 11.05 -4.97
CA HIS A 29 7.64 11.20 -3.75
C HIS A 29 7.75 9.85 -3.02
N LYS A 30 8.96 9.26 -2.99
CA LYS A 30 9.27 8.05 -2.20
C LYS A 30 9.35 8.41 -0.72
N LEU A 31 8.51 7.82 0.10
CA LEU A 31 8.37 8.11 1.53
C LEU A 31 8.28 6.81 2.34
N PRO A 32 8.81 6.78 3.58
CA PRO A 32 8.57 5.68 4.50
C PRO A 32 7.17 5.79 5.13
N PHE A 33 6.67 4.68 5.67
CA PHE A 33 5.42 4.66 6.44
C PHE A 33 5.60 5.16 7.88
N ASP A 34 4.52 5.73 8.44
CA ASP A 34 4.35 6.06 9.85
C ASP A 34 3.57 4.95 10.59
N ASN A 35 3.60 4.99 11.93
CA ASN A 35 2.91 4.03 12.81
C ASN A 35 3.16 2.56 12.42
N VAL A 36 4.41 2.24 12.12
CA VAL A 36 4.82 0.91 11.64
C VAL A 36 4.72 -0.13 12.75
N GLU A 37 4.10 -1.26 12.43
CA GLU A 37 4.05 -2.46 13.26
C GLU A 37 4.48 -3.69 12.45
N GLY A 38 5.13 -4.65 13.13
CA GLY A 38 5.60 -5.88 12.49
C GLY A 38 6.85 -5.68 11.61
N SER A 39 7.00 -6.52 10.57
CA SER A 39 8.15 -6.46 9.65
C SER A 39 7.82 -7.03 8.27
N ALA A 40 8.58 -6.63 7.26
CA ALA A 40 8.52 -7.14 5.89
C ALA A 40 9.47 -8.34 5.66
N GLU A 41 9.91 -8.99 6.73
CA GLU A 41 10.75 -10.18 6.66
C GLU A 41 9.93 -11.42 6.22
N SER A 42 10.63 -12.49 5.84
CA SER A 42 10.03 -13.74 5.38
C SER A 42 8.94 -14.25 6.33
N GLY A 43 7.74 -14.51 5.79
CA GLY A 43 6.59 -15.02 6.52
C GLY A 43 6.01 -14.06 7.57
N LYS A 44 6.41 -12.79 7.58
CA LYS A 44 5.91 -11.78 8.51
C LYS A 44 4.85 -10.88 7.89
N VAL A 45 4.15 -10.18 8.77
CA VAL A 45 3.17 -9.16 8.41
C VAL A 45 3.73 -7.80 8.77
N PHE A 46 3.69 -6.89 7.82
CA PHE A 46 3.98 -5.49 7.99
C PHE A 46 2.68 -4.70 7.99
N GLU A 47 2.53 -3.76 8.93
CA GLU A 47 1.48 -2.75 8.90
C GLU A 47 2.11 -1.35 8.99
N GLY A 48 1.56 -0.40 8.26
CA GLY A 48 1.99 0.99 8.28
C GLY A 48 0.87 1.91 7.81
N SER A 49 0.95 3.19 8.15
CA SER A 49 -0.04 4.20 7.77
C SER A 49 0.63 5.49 7.34
N PHE A 50 -0.09 6.38 6.68
CA PHE A 50 0.41 7.71 6.39
C PHE A 50 -0.72 8.72 6.22
N ASP A 51 -0.56 9.90 6.83
CA ASP A 51 -1.49 11.03 6.69
C ASP A 51 -1.11 11.88 5.48
N VAL A 52 -1.83 11.68 4.38
CA VAL A 52 -1.54 12.26 3.07
C VAL A 52 -2.12 13.66 2.94
N ASN A 53 -3.41 13.80 3.25
CA ASN A 53 -4.20 15.02 3.05
C ASN A 53 -4.04 15.64 1.64
N SER A 54 -4.09 14.84 0.57
CA SER A 54 -3.83 15.28 -0.81
C SER A 54 -4.55 14.42 -1.86
N PHE A 55 -4.58 14.88 -3.11
CA PHE A 55 -5.14 14.12 -4.23
C PHE A 55 -4.12 13.15 -4.80
N ALA A 56 -4.47 11.86 -4.83
CA ALA A 56 -3.59 10.80 -5.32
C ALA A 56 -3.65 10.71 -6.85
N HIS A 57 -2.62 11.22 -7.53
CA HIS A 57 -2.40 10.93 -8.96
C HIS A 57 -1.68 9.59 -9.15
N SER A 58 -0.80 9.25 -8.22
CA SER A 58 -0.16 7.95 -8.10
C SER A 58 0.04 7.61 -6.63
N LEU A 59 -0.26 6.38 -6.26
CA LEU A 59 0.15 5.80 -4.98
C LEU A 59 0.56 4.34 -5.20
N THR A 60 1.85 4.06 -5.05
CA THR A 60 2.44 2.74 -5.29
C THR A 60 3.19 2.24 -4.06
N LEU A 61 3.22 0.92 -3.86
CA LEU A 61 4.16 0.27 -2.94
C LEU A 61 5.45 -0.02 -3.70
N VAL A 62 6.59 0.39 -3.13
CA VAL A 62 7.89 0.33 -3.80
C VAL A 62 8.62 -0.94 -3.38
N GLY A 63 9.27 -1.60 -4.35
CA GLY A 63 10.15 -2.74 -4.08
C GLY A 63 11.43 -2.36 -3.32
N PRO A 64 12.17 -3.36 -2.83
CA PRO A 64 13.40 -3.11 -2.08
C PRO A 64 14.51 -2.54 -2.96
N GLU A 65 15.46 -1.79 -2.39
CA GLU A 65 16.64 -1.29 -3.11
C GLU A 65 17.57 -2.42 -3.58
N SER A 66 17.50 -3.59 -2.95
CA SER A 66 18.23 -4.78 -3.36
C SER A 66 17.48 -6.07 -3.04
N GLY A 67 17.65 -7.07 -3.90
CA GLY A 67 17.01 -8.37 -3.76
C GLY A 67 15.59 -8.37 -4.30
N LYS A 68 14.74 -9.23 -3.73
CA LYS A 68 13.32 -9.32 -4.06
C LYS A 68 12.49 -9.45 -2.80
N TRP A 69 11.26 -8.95 -2.87
CA TRP A 69 10.24 -9.07 -1.87
C TRP A 69 9.04 -9.78 -2.47
N GLU A 70 8.78 -11.00 -1.98
CA GLU A 70 7.59 -11.76 -2.31
C GLU A 70 6.46 -11.36 -1.37
N ILE A 71 5.37 -10.88 -1.96
CA ILE A 71 4.17 -10.50 -1.24
C ILE A 71 3.07 -11.48 -1.61
N GLU A 72 2.40 -12.05 -0.62
CA GLU A 72 1.26 -12.94 -0.83
C GLU A 72 -0.05 -12.17 -0.94
N LYS A 73 -0.17 -11.09 -0.17
CA LYS A 73 -1.36 -10.26 -0.11
C LYS A 73 -1.05 -8.84 0.38
N ILE A 74 -1.72 -7.87 -0.23
CA ILE A 74 -1.75 -6.49 0.26
C ILE A 74 -3.21 -6.14 0.59
N THR A 75 -3.43 -5.51 1.74
CA THR A 75 -4.72 -4.92 2.12
C THR A 75 -4.50 -3.44 2.40
N ILE A 76 -5.25 -2.58 1.73
CA ILE A 76 -5.22 -1.13 1.93
C ILE A 76 -6.56 -0.68 2.50
N GLU A 77 -6.53 0.05 3.59
CA GLU A 77 -7.67 0.81 4.10
C GLU A 77 -7.47 2.27 3.70
N LEU A 78 -8.45 2.82 2.98
CA LEU A 78 -8.42 4.18 2.44
C LEU A 78 -9.49 5.02 3.15
N ASP A 79 -9.08 6.17 3.68
CA ASP A 79 -9.98 7.24 4.11
C ASP A 79 -9.88 8.41 3.13
N CYS A 80 -11.01 8.73 2.50
CA CYS A 80 -11.10 9.71 1.45
C CYS A 80 -12.14 10.77 1.79
N GLU A 81 -11.86 12.03 1.44
CA GLU A 81 -12.75 13.16 1.69
C GLU A 81 -14.12 12.93 1.03
N ASN A 82 -15.18 13.08 1.84
CA ASN A 82 -16.59 12.85 1.47
C ASN A 82 -16.95 11.42 1.06
N GLU A 83 -16.09 10.44 1.33
CA GLU A 83 -16.35 9.02 1.10
C GLU A 83 -16.38 8.26 2.42
N LYS A 84 -17.07 7.11 2.46
CA LYS A 84 -16.92 6.17 3.59
C LYS A 84 -15.57 5.46 3.45
N PRO A 85 -14.83 5.22 4.55
CA PRO A 85 -13.63 4.41 4.50
C PRO A 85 -13.89 3.05 3.85
N TYR A 86 -12.97 2.61 2.99
CA TYR A 86 -13.11 1.37 2.24
C TYR A 86 -11.79 0.60 2.19
N THR A 87 -11.90 -0.68 1.90
CA THR A 87 -10.76 -1.61 1.87
C THR A 87 -10.57 -2.16 0.47
N VAL A 88 -9.32 -2.19 0.02
CA VAL A 88 -8.89 -2.76 -1.25
C VAL A 88 -7.92 -3.90 -0.98
N GLN A 89 -7.99 -4.97 -1.76
CA GLN A 89 -7.11 -6.13 -1.62
C GLN A 89 -6.42 -6.45 -2.93
N PHE A 90 -5.12 -6.71 -2.86
CA PHE A 90 -4.30 -7.15 -3.98
C PHE A 90 -3.74 -8.54 -3.69
N GLY A 91 -3.68 -9.36 -4.73
CA GLY A 91 -3.11 -10.70 -4.65
C GLY A 91 -1.58 -10.69 -4.63
N ALA A 92 -1.00 -11.86 -4.86
CA ALA A 92 0.44 -12.05 -4.80
C ALA A 92 1.17 -11.23 -5.87
N VAL A 93 2.28 -10.62 -5.47
CA VAL A 93 3.19 -9.85 -6.33
C VAL A 93 4.62 -10.02 -5.85
N THR A 94 5.58 -9.97 -6.78
CA THR A 94 7.00 -9.93 -6.43
C THR A 94 7.54 -8.56 -6.83
N LEU A 95 8.21 -7.89 -5.89
CA LEU A 95 8.85 -6.61 -6.11
C LEU A 95 10.38 -6.74 -6.02
N ASP A 96 11.10 -5.96 -6.82
CA ASP A 96 12.55 -5.75 -6.83
C ASP A 96 12.87 -4.24 -6.94
N ASP A 97 14.15 -3.93 -7.18
CA ASP A 97 14.72 -2.58 -7.26
C ASP A 97 14.15 -1.68 -8.36
N LYS A 98 13.33 -2.23 -9.27
CA LYS A 98 12.78 -1.54 -10.44
C LYS A 98 11.27 -1.59 -10.52
N THR A 99 10.63 -2.33 -9.63
CA THR A 99 9.19 -2.57 -9.70
C THR A 99 8.47 -1.91 -8.55
N GLU A 100 7.28 -1.44 -8.85
CA GLU A 100 6.34 -0.91 -7.89
C GLU A 100 4.96 -1.47 -8.24
N VAL A 101 4.09 -1.62 -7.25
CA VAL A 101 2.69 -2.00 -7.47
C VAL A 101 1.78 -0.84 -7.15
N ASN A 102 0.87 -0.50 -8.07
CA ASN A 102 -0.15 0.51 -7.82
C ASN A 102 -1.14 0.00 -6.78
N ILE A 103 -1.20 0.68 -5.63
CA ILE A 103 -2.08 0.33 -4.50
C ILE A 103 -3.23 1.34 -4.36
N TRP A 104 -3.35 2.30 -5.28
CA TRP A 104 -4.48 3.21 -5.37
C TRP A 104 -5.61 2.61 -6.20
N GLN A 105 -6.82 2.69 -5.68
CA GLN A 105 -8.03 2.34 -6.40
C GLN A 105 -9.14 3.29 -5.98
N ASP A 106 -9.93 3.76 -6.94
CA ASP A 106 -11.08 4.63 -6.64
C ASP A 106 -12.09 3.90 -5.73
N PRO A 107 -12.89 4.65 -4.94
CA PRO A 107 -13.94 4.08 -4.12
C PRO A 107 -14.88 3.17 -4.95
N PRO A 108 -15.32 2.03 -4.40
CA PRO A 108 -16.26 1.17 -5.10
C PRO A 108 -17.54 1.95 -5.43
N ILE A 109 -17.98 1.86 -6.69
CA ILE A 109 -19.23 2.50 -7.12
C ILE A 109 -20.37 1.90 -6.30
N LEU A 110 -21.18 2.74 -5.66
CA LEU A 110 -22.43 2.32 -5.05
C LEU A 110 -23.32 1.75 -6.15
N ALA A 111 -23.34 0.43 -6.29
CA ALA A 111 -24.33 -0.23 -7.11
C ALA A 111 -25.69 0.00 -6.44
N PHE A 112 -26.54 0.82 -7.04
CA PHE A 112 -27.95 0.81 -6.70
C PHE A 112 -28.49 -0.53 -7.18
N ASP A 113 -28.98 -1.37 -6.26
CA ASP A 113 -29.84 -2.49 -6.63
C ASP A 113 -31.05 -1.89 -7.37
N VAL A 114 -31.22 -2.29 -8.63
CA VAL A 114 -32.35 -1.91 -9.50
C VAL A 114 -33.50 -2.88 -9.35
#